data_AF-A0A7X7YNE4-F1
#
_entry.id   AF-A0A7X7YNE4-F1
#
_cell.length_a   1.000
_cell.length_b   1.000
_cell.length_c   1.000
_cell.angle_alpha   90.00
_cell.angle_beta   90.00
_cell.angle_gamma   90.00
#
_symmetry.space_group_name_H-M   'P 1'
#
loop_
_entity.id
_entity.type
_entity.pdbx_description
1 polymer ?
#
loop_
_entity_poly.entity_id
_entity_poly.type
_entity_poly.pdbx_seq_one_letter_code
_entity_poly.pdbx_strand_id
1 'polypeptide(L)'
;MARQKIRIRLRAFDHKILDQSAQKIVETARRTGALISGPVPLPTEKSITTILRSPHVDKDSREQFEMRTHKRLIDILEPTPKTIDALMRLDLPAGVDIELKL
;
A
#
# COMPACT_ATOMS: atom_id res chain seq x y z
N MET A 1 4.14 -27.40 11.95
CA MET A 1 4.63 -27.03 10.60
C MET A 1 4.35 -25.55 10.41
N ALA A 2 5.36 -24.73 10.14
CA ALA A 2 5.17 -23.29 9.97
C ALA A 2 4.30 -23.05 8.73
N ARG A 3 3.06 -22.56 8.92
CA ARG A 3 2.25 -22.04 7.82
C ARG A 3 3.06 -20.92 7.15
N GLN A 4 3.57 -21.16 5.94
CA GLN A 4 4.20 -20.13 5.13
C GLN A 4 3.12 -19.08 4.83
N LYS A 5 3.29 -17.88 5.38
CA LYS A 5 2.34 -16.78 5.26
C LYS A 5 2.99 -15.70 4.41
N ILE A 6 2.38 -15.37 3.28
CA ILE A 6 2.86 -14.26 2.46
C ILE A 6 2.19 -12.98 2.98
N ARG A 7 3.00 -11.98 3.33
CA ARG A 7 2.51 -10.63 3.65
C ARG A 7 2.81 -9.68 2.51
N ILE A 8 1.78 -8.98 2.07
CA ILE A 8 1.86 -7.96 1.04
C ILE A 8 1.61 -6.61 1.70
N ARG A 9 2.61 -5.74 1.70
CA ARG A 9 2.46 -4.34 2.15
C ARG A 9 2.32 -3.47 0.92
N LEU A 10 1.22 -2.74 0.85
CA LEU A 10 0.97 -1.76 -0.20
C LEU A 10 1.16 -0.36 0.38
N ARG A 11 1.84 0.52 -0.37
CA ARG A 11 2.03 1.93 -0.02
C ARG A 11 1.69 2.81 -1.21
N ALA A 12 0.97 3.90 -1.01
CA ALA A 12 0.71 4.89 -2.05
C ALA A 12 0.43 6.26 -1.45
N PHE A 13 0.60 7.30 -2.27
CA PHE A 13 0.21 8.67 -1.92
C PHE A 13 -1.28 8.93 -2.14
N ASP A 14 -1.89 8.27 -3.13
CA ASP A 14 -3.34 8.33 -3.38
C ASP A 14 -4.05 7.09 -2.82
N HIS A 15 -5.00 7.31 -1.92
CA HIS A 15 -5.82 6.25 -1.33
C HIS A 15 -6.76 5.58 -2.35
N LYS A 16 -7.25 6.31 -3.38
CA LYS A 16 -8.22 5.74 -4.34
C LYS A 16 -7.58 4.64 -5.18
N ILE A 17 -6.36 4.90 -5.66
CA ILE A 17 -5.58 3.94 -6.46
C ILE A 17 -5.18 2.75 -5.59
N LEU A 18 -4.82 3.00 -4.33
CA LEU A 18 -4.44 1.97 -3.37
C LEU A 18 -5.60 1.01 -3.06
N ASP A 19 -6.79 1.54 -2.79
CA ASP A 19 -7.96 0.73 -2.44
C ASP A 19 -8.45 -0.08 -3.64
N GLN A 20 -8.45 0.50 -4.86
CA GLN A 20 -8.72 -0.25 -6.10
C GLN A 20 -7.72 -1.39 -6.32
N SER A 21 -6.44 -1.13 -6.09
CA SER A 21 -5.38 -2.13 -6.25
C SER A 21 -5.51 -3.25 -5.22
N ALA A 22 -5.75 -2.90 -3.96
CA ALA A 22 -5.97 -3.86 -2.90
C ALA A 22 -7.19 -4.76 -3.21
N GLN A 23 -8.28 -4.18 -3.73
CA GLN A 23 -9.47 -4.94 -4.10
C GLN A 23 -9.19 -5.92 -5.25
N LYS A 24 -8.47 -5.49 -6.30
CA LYS A 24 -8.05 -6.38 -7.40
C LYS A 24 -7.18 -7.54 -6.93
N ILE A 25 -6.23 -7.29 -6.02
CA ILE A 25 -5.37 -8.32 -5.44
C ILE A 25 -6.19 -9.34 -4.65
N VAL A 26 -7.12 -8.86 -3.82
CA VAL A 26 -8.00 -9.72 -3.02
C VAL A 26 -8.92 -10.56 -3.91
N GLU A 27 -9.51 -9.98 -4.95
CA GLU A 27 -10.37 -10.70 -5.88
C GLU A 27 -9.60 -11.81 -6.62
N THR A 28 -8.37 -11.50 -7.07
CA THR A 28 -7.53 -12.45 -7.79
C THR A 28 -7.12 -13.61 -6.89
N ALA A 29 -6.67 -13.32 -5.67
CA ALA A 29 -6.30 -14.35 -4.72
C ALA A 29 -7.51 -15.20 -4.28
N ARG A 30 -8.72 -14.63 -4.26
CA ARG A 30 -9.96 -15.36 -3.98
C ARG A 30 -10.32 -16.30 -5.13
N ARG A 31 -10.12 -15.85 -6.38
CA ARG A 31 -10.35 -16.65 -7.59
C ARG A 31 -9.41 -17.86 -7.67
N THR A 32 -8.19 -17.74 -7.17
CA THR A 32 -7.23 -18.86 -7.10
C THR A 32 -7.44 -19.78 -5.89
N GLY A 33 -8.41 -19.48 -5.02
CA GLY A 33 -8.79 -20.32 -3.89
C GLY A 33 -7.89 -20.18 -2.65
N ALA A 34 -7.08 -19.12 -2.57
CA ALA A 34 -6.26 -18.88 -1.38
C ALA A 34 -7.11 -18.28 -0.24
N LEU A 35 -6.84 -18.71 1.00
CA LEU A 35 -7.41 -18.08 2.19
C LEU A 35 -6.67 -16.76 2.48
N ILE A 36 -7.42 -15.66 2.47
CA ILE A 36 -6.88 -14.29 2.58
C ILE A 36 -7.42 -13.65 3.85
N SER A 37 -6.54 -13.00 4.60
CA SER A 37 -6.93 -11.94 5.51
C SER A 37 -7.04 -10.65 4.71
N GLY A 38 -8.26 -10.10 4.65
CA GLY A 38 -8.64 -8.97 3.79
C GLY A 38 -7.74 -7.73 3.94
N PRO A 39 -7.95 -6.70 3.10
CA PRO A 39 -7.07 -5.54 3.08
C PRO A 39 -7.20 -4.76 4.39
N VAL A 40 -6.21 -4.91 5.28
CA VAL A 40 -6.18 -4.25 6.58
C VAL A 40 -5.62 -2.85 6.39
N PRO A 41 -6.38 -1.79 6.71
CA PRO A 41 -5.87 -0.44 6.70
C PRO A 41 -4.88 -0.24 7.84
N LEU A 42 -3.64 0.10 7.51
CA LEU A 42 -2.67 0.54 8.50
C LEU A 42 -2.76 2.07 8.66
N PRO A 43 -2.37 2.60 9.83
CA PRO A 43 -2.30 4.04 10.06
C PRO A 43 -1.50 4.74 8.96
N THR A 44 -2.05 5.85 8.46
CA THR A 44 -1.41 6.69 7.45
C THR A 44 -0.29 7.48 8.10
N GLU A 45 0.91 7.43 7.51
CA GLU A 45 1.99 8.32 7.93
C GLU A 45 1.77 9.70 7.34
N LYS A 46 1.78 10.71 8.21
CA LYS A 46 1.65 12.11 7.83
C LYS A 46 2.94 12.83 8.22
N SER A 47 3.69 13.28 7.21
CA SER A 47 4.86 14.14 7.40
C SER A 47 4.48 15.57 7.06
N ILE A 48 4.65 16.50 8.01
CA ILE A 48 4.34 17.93 7.83
C ILE A 48 5.66 18.68 7.71
N THR A 49 5.84 19.41 6.61
CA THR A 49 7.00 20.27 6.40
C THR A 49 6.54 21.70 6.29
N THR A 50 7.14 22.59 7.08
CA THR A 50 6.84 24.03 7.03
C THR A 50 8.00 24.77 6.37
N ILE A 51 7.69 25.56 5.34
CA ILE A 51 8.67 26.32 4.56
C ILE A 51 8.31 27.82 4.65
N LEU A 52 9.30 28.69 4.54
CA LEU A 52 9.08 30.13 4.39
C LEU A 52 8.67 30.42 2.93
N ARG A 53 7.62 31.23 2.74
CA ARG A 53 7.21 31.65 1.39
C ARG A 53 8.13 32.70 0.81
N SER A 54 8.59 33.63 1.65
CA SER A 54 9.49 34.70 1.23
C SER A 54 10.94 34.23 1.30
N PRO A 55 11.78 34.57 0.31
CA PRO A 55 13.21 34.29 0.36
C PRO A 55 13.96 35.15 1.37
N HIS A 56 13.39 36.27 1.85
CA HIS A 56 14.06 37.20 2.77
C HIS A 56 13.08 37.87 3.75
N VAL A 57 13.54 38.07 5.00
CA VAL A 57 12.90 38.84 6.10
C VAL A 57 11.55 38.32 6.66
N ASP A 58 10.61 37.85 5.85
CA ASP A 58 9.25 37.54 6.32
C ASP A 58 9.13 36.18 7.02
N LYS A 59 9.34 36.13 8.35
CA LYS A 59 9.29 34.90 9.16
C LYS A 59 7.88 34.37 9.43
N ASP A 60 6.88 35.24 9.43
CA ASP A 60 5.48 34.91 9.74
C ASP A 60 4.73 34.35 8.52
N SER A 61 5.22 34.67 7.32
CA SER A 61 4.75 34.12 6.05
C SER A 61 5.25 32.68 5.84
N ARG A 62 4.63 31.73 6.55
CA ARG A 62 4.91 30.29 6.45
C ARG A 62 3.88 29.58 5.58
N GLU A 63 4.30 28.50 4.95
CA GLU A 63 3.45 27.57 4.22
C GLU A 63 3.69 26.16 4.76
N GLN A 64 2.59 25.43 4.99
CA GLN A 64 2.65 24.07 5.51
C GLN A 64 2.25 23.11 4.40
N PHE A 65 3.17 22.23 4.05
CA PHE A 65 2.92 21.11 3.16
C PHE A 65 2.82 19.82 3.97
N GLU A 66 1.97 18.91 3.53
CA GLU A 66 1.89 17.58 4.10
C GLU A 66 2.08 16.52 3.01
N MET A 67 2.81 15.46 3.37
CA MET A 67 2.89 14.24 2.59
C MET A 67 2.16 13.14 3.37
N ARG A 68 1.14 12.55 2.76
CA ARG A 68 0.37 11.45 3.33
C ARG A 68 0.74 10.16 2.60
N THR A 69 1.22 9.18 3.35
CA THR A 69 1.49 7.84 2.82
C THR A 69 0.44 6.88 3.38
N HIS A 70 -0.43 6.41 2.50
CA HIS A 70 -1.45 5.42 2.83
C HIS A 70 -0.84 4.02 2.76
N LYS A 71 -1.16 3.21 3.77
CA LYS A 71 -0.63 1.85 3.91
C LYS A 71 -1.77 0.84 4.02
N ARG A 72 -1.65 -0.27 3.30
CA ARG A 72 -2.51 -1.44 3.44
C ARG A 72 -1.66 -2.68 3.64
N LEU A 73 -2.18 -3.63 4.41
CA LEU A 73 -1.59 -4.94 4.60
C LEU A 73 -2.57 -6.00 4.12
N ILE A 74 -2.09 -6.94 3.32
CA ILE A 74 -2.84 -8.13 2.91
C ILE A 74 -2.01 -9.34 3.30
N ASP A 75 -2.61 -10.24 4.08
CA ASP A 75 -1.94 -11.47 4.51
C ASP A 75 -2.61 -12.68 3.82
N ILE A 76 -1.83 -13.51 3.15
CA ILE A 76 -2.28 -14.76 2.53
C ILE A 76 -1.88 -15.91 3.45
N LEU A 77 -2.88 -16.62 3.99
CA LEU A 77 -2.70 -17.67 4.99
C LEU A 77 -2.26 -19.01 4.39
N GLU A 78 -2.74 -19.32 3.19
CA GLU A 78 -2.46 -20.56 2.47
C GLU A 78 -2.07 -20.23 1.03
N PRO A 79 -0.76 -20.09 0.75
CA PRO A 79 -0.28 -19.79 -0.59
C PRO A 79 -0.34 -21.04 -1.46
N THR A 80 -1.01 -20.94 -2.62
CA THR A 80 -0.90 -21.95 -3.68
C THR A 80 0.08 -21.46 -4.75
N PRO A 81 0.83 -22.33 -5.45
CA PRO A 81 1.75 -21.93 -6.51
C PRO A 81 1.06 -21.09 -7.60
N LYS A 82 -0.18 -21.45 -7.93
CA LYS A 82 -1.04 -20.70 -8.87
C LYS A 82 -1.32 -19.26 -8.40
N THR A 83 -1.38 -19.03 -7.09
CA THR A 83 -1.61 -17.68 -6.52
C THR A 83 -0.36 -16.82 -6.65
N ILE A 84 0.83 -17.38 -6.41
CA ILE A 84 2.11 -16.65 -6.55
C ILE A 84 2.28 -16.17 -8.00
N ASP A 85 2.04 -17.06 -8.96
CA ASP A 85 2.09 -16.77 -10.39
C ASP A 85 1.06 -15.73 -10.84
N ALA A 86 -0.13 -15.74 -10.25
CA ALA A 86 -1.18 -14.77 -10.56
C ALA A 86 -0.87 -13.38 -9.99
N LEU A 87 -0.22 -13.31 -8.82
CA LEU A 87 0.18 -12.05 -8.19
C LEU A 87 1.33 -11.36 -8.94
N MET A 88 2.29 -12.12 -9.48
CA MET A 88 3.40 -11.56 -10.26
C MET A 88 2.97 -11.06 -11.64
N ARG A 89 1.90 -11.61 -12.22
CA ARG A 89 1.36 -11.20 -13.53
C ARG A 89 0.36 -10.05 -13.45
N LEU A 90 0.07 -9.56 -12.25
CA LEU A 90 -0.99 -8.57 -12.06
C LEU A 90 -0.47 -7.18 -12.39
N ASP A 91 -1.03 -6.56 -13.44
CA ASP A 91 -0.72 -5.19 -13.80
C ASP A 91 -1.32 -4.22 -12.77
N LEU A 92 -0.45 -3.74 -11.89
CA LEU A 92 -0.82 -2.77 -10.86
C LEU A 92 -0.59 -1.34 -11.39
N PRO A 93 -1.47 -0.39 -11.04
CA PRO A 93 -1.38 0.98 -11.53
C PRO A 93 -0.09 1.64 -11.06
N ALA A 94 0.52 2.44 -11.94
CA ALA A 94 1.70 3.24 -11.63
C ALA A 94 1.40 4.19 -10.45
N GLY A 95 2.09 4.01 -9.33
CA GLY A 95 1.90 4.82 -8.11
C GLY A 95 1.62 4.03 -6.84
N VAL A 96 1.49 2.70 -6.93
CA VAL A 96 1.42 1.80 -5.77
C VAL A 96 2.74 1.06 -5.62
N ASP A 97 3.39 1.23 -4.48
CA ASP A 97 4.57 0.48 -4.07
C ASP A 97 4.15 -0.80 -3.34
N ILE A 98 4.78 -1.93 -3.68
CA ILE A 98 4.41 -3.26 -3.23
C ILE A 98 5.64 -3.94 -2.64
N GLU A 99 5.54 -4.33 -1.38
CA GLU A 99 6.59 -5.05 -0.67
C GLU A 99 6.05 -6.43 -0.27
N LEU A 100 6.68 -7.48 -0.81
CA LEU A 100 6.36 -8.88 -0.54
C LEU A 100 7.31 -9.43 0.53
N LYS A 101 6.74 -10.00 1.59
CA LYS A 101 7.51 -10.69 2.64
C LYS A 101 6.98 -12.11 2.80
N LEU A 102 7.88 -13.10 2.67
CA LEU A 102 7.61 -14.51 2.99
C LEU A 102 7.77 -14.81 4.48
#